data_AF-T0MKN5-F1
#
_entry.id   AF-T0MKN5-F1
#
_cell.length_a   1.000
_cell.length_b   1.000
_cell.length_c   1.000
_cell.angle_alpha   90.00
_cell.angle_beta   90.00
_cell.angle_gamma   90.00
#
_symmetry.space_group_name_H-M   'P 1'
#
loop_
_entity.id
_entity.type
_entity.pdbx_description
1 polymer ?
#
loop_
_entity_poly.entity_id
_entity_poly.type
_entity_poly.pdbx_seq_one_letter_code
_entity_poly.pdbx_strand_id
1 'polypeptide(L)'
;MNSKTDVALIYYVSTINKRINKNLIQRLNINEALNNIIEQPYAMRLYSYLLKGIVRIYLLKYKYYQNEVNALLNVLKFKDTLIIKNKKIEDAGYIIENYY
;
A
#
# COMPACT_ATOMS: atom_id res chain seq x y z
N MET A 1 17.56 -7.49 11.18
CA MET A 1 16.12 -7.66 11.49
C MET A 1 15.96 -8.95 12.29
N ASN A 2 15.13 -8.95 13.34
CA ASN A 2 14.95 -10.14 14.18
C ASN A 2 13.95 -11.08 13.50
N SER A 3 14.43 -12.11 12.81
CA SER A 3 13.61 -13.11 12.10
C SER A 3 12.47 -13.70 12.95
N LYS A 4 12.69 -13.85 14.26
CA LYS A 4 11.67 -14.27 15.24
C LYS A 4 10.46 -13.32 15.29
N THR A 5 10.68 -12.03 15.07
CA THR A 5 9.64 -10.99 15.12
C THR A 5 8.78 -11.00 13.86
N ASP A 6 9.35 -11.34 12.70
CA ASP A 6 8.63 -11.41 11.42
C ASP A 6 7.71 -12.63 11.33
N VAL A 7 8.19 -13.81 11.76
CA VAL A 7 7.35 -15.02 11.84
C VAL A 7 6.21 -14.83 12.85
N ALA A 8 6.49 -14.19 13.99
CA ALA A 8 5.45 -13.84 14.97
C ALA A 8 4.41 -12.87 14.39
N LEU A 9 4.84 -11.88 13.60
CA LEU A 9 3.93 -10.97 12.91
C LEU A 9 3.06 -11.72 11.90
N ILE A 10 3.64 -12.61 11.09
CA ILE A 10 2.89 -13.44 10.12
C ILE A 10 1.83 -14.28 10.84
N TYR A 11 2.23 -14.95 11.92
CA TYR A 11 1.30 -15.74 12.72
C TYR A 11 0.19 -14.87 13.32
N TYR A 12 0.54 -13.70 13.86
CA TYR A 12 -0.43 -12.75 14.40
C TYR A 12 -1.44 -12.30 13.35
N VAL A 13 -0.98 -11.91 12.16
CA VAL A 13 -1.83 -11.50 11.03
C VAL A 13 -2.74 -12.63 10.55
N SER A 14 -2.28 -13.88 10.65
CA SER A 14 -3.08 -15.06 10.25
C SER A 14 -4.27 -15.33 11.17
N THR A 15 -4.16 -14.95 12.45
CA THR A 15 -5.12 -15.28 13.51
C THR A 15 -6.07 -14.12 13.82
N ILE A 16 -5.60 -12.88 13.69
CA ILE A 16 -6.38 -11.70 14.05
C ILE A 16 -7.19 -11.13 12.88
N ASN A 17 -8.41 -10.64 13.12
CA ASN A 17 -9.21 -9.93 12.12
C ASN A 17 -9.21 -8.40 12.24
N LYS A 18 -8.32 -7.84 13.07
CA LYS A 18 -8.23 -6.41 13.34
C LYS A 18 -7.32 -5.71 12.33
N ARG A 19 -7.45 -4.38 12.26
CA ARG A 19 -6.59 -3.51 11.46
C ARG A 19 -5.15 -3.58 11.99
N ILE A 20 -4.22 -3.93 11.12
CA ILE A 20 -2.78 -3.96 11.43
C ILE A 20 -2.13 -2.65 10.98
N ASN A 21 -1.08 -2.23 11.69
CA ASN A 21 -0.32 -1.05 11.34
C ASN A 21 0.34 -1.20 9.95
N LYS A 22 0.03 -0.26 9.05
CA LYS A 22 0.57 -0.21 7.67
C LYS A 22 2.09 -0.27 7.64
N ASN A 23 2.77 0.43 8.54
CA ASN A 23 4.23 0.52 8.55
C ASN A 23 4.88 -0.83 8.87
N LEU A 24 4.27 -1.61 9.77
CA LEU A 24 4.73 -2.97 10.10
C LEU A 24 4.59 -3.91 8.90
N ILE A 25 3.44 -3.84 8.21
CA ILE A 25 3.19 -4.66 7.03
C ILE A 25 4.15 -4.31 5.90
N GLN A 26 4.37 -3.01 5.60
CA GLN A 26 5.23 -2.59 4.50
C GLN A 26 6.68 -3.00 4.69
N ARG A 27 7.21 -2.87 5.93
CA ARG A 27 8.60 -3.19 6.27
C ARG A 27 8.92 -4.69 6.23
N LEU A 28 7.93 -5.56 6.42
CA LEU A 28 8.16 -7.01 6.45
C LEU A 28 8.63 -7.51 5.08
N ASN A 29 9.77 -8.18 5.02
CA ASN A 29 10.27 -8.83 3.82
C ASN A 29 9.71 -10.25 3.72
N ILE A 30 8.78 -10.48 2.78
CA ILE A 30 8.08 -11.77 2.64
C ILE A 30 9.05 -12.88 2.24
N ASN A 31 10.03 -12.59 1.38
CA ASN A 31 10.98 -13.58 0.88
C ASN A 31 11.90 -14.06 2.01
N GLU A 32 12.42 -13.12 2.79
CA GLU A 32 13.26 -13.43 3.95
C GLU A 32 12.46 -14.20 5.01
N ALA A 33 11.21 -13.83 5.26
CA ALA A 33 10.35 -14.55 6.20
C ALA A 33 10.01 -15.97 5.71
N LEU A 34 9.81 -16.18 4.41
CA LEU A 34 9.59 -17.50 3.83
C LEU A 34 10.80 -18.42 4.02
N ASN A 35 12.01 -17.92 3.74
CA ASN A 35 13.23 -18.69 3.96
C ASN A 35 13.36 -19.12 5.43
N ASN A 36 13.13 -18.18 6.37
CA ASN A 36 13.13 -18.48 7.80
C ASN A 36 12.07 -19.51 8.23
N ILE A 37 10.93 -19.57 7.54
CA ILE A 37 9.85 -20.53 7.83
C ILE A 37 10.20 -21.94 7.33
N ILE A 38 10.81 -22.04 6.14
CA ILE A 38 11.17 -23.32 5.52
C ILE A 38 12.31 -23.99 6.30
N GLU A 39 13.26 -23.21 6.81
CA GLU A 39 14.43 -23.72 7.55
C GLU A 39 14.10 -24.24 8.95
N GLN A 40 12.91 -23.97 9.49
CA GLN A 40 12.55 -24.34 10.86
C GLN A 40 11.49 -25.45 10.88
N PRO A 41 11.68 -26.54 11.65
CA PRO A 41 10.72 -27.63 11.72
C PRO A 41 9.54 -27.24 12.62
N TYR A 42 8.42 -26.87 12.00
CA TYR A 42 7.17 -26.58 12.69
C TYR A 42 6.16 -27.72 12.56
N ALA A 43 5.15 -27.74 13.44
CA ALA A 43 3.99 -28.60 13.23
C ALA A 43 3.24 -28.18 11.95
N MET A 44 2.69 -29.15 11.20
CA MET A 44 1.96 -28.89 9.95
C MET A 44 0.85 -27.84 10.09
N ARG A 45 0.15 -27.87 11.23
CA ARG A 45 -0.90 -26.88 11.56
C ARG A 45 -0.37 -25.45 11.60
N LEU A 46 0.86 -25.24 12.07
CA LEU A 46 1.49 -23.92 12.13
C LEU A 46 1.85 -23.43 10.73
N TYR A 47 2.34 -24.30 9.83
CA TYR A 47 2.54 -23.93 8.42
C TYR A 47 1.26 -23.44 7.76
N SER A 48 0.10 -24.07 8.03
CA SER A 48 -1.19 -23.58 7.50
C SER A 48 -1.53 -22.17 7.98
N TYR A 49 -1.29 -21.85 9.25
CA TYR A 49 -1.46 -20.49 9.77
C TYR A 49 -0.48 -19.51 9.13
N LEU A 50 0.80 -19.89 9.03
CA LEU A 50 1.83 -19.04 8.45
C LEU A 50 1.54 -18.74 6.97
N LEU A 51 1.17 -19.74 6.18
CA LEU A 51 0.77 -19.57 4.78
C LEU A 51 -0.41 -18.61 4.64
N LYS A 52 -1.46 -18.80 5.45
CA LYS A 52 -2.61 -17.88 5.51
C LYS A 52 -2.18 -16.46 5.85
N GLY A 53 -1.27 -16.29 6.81
CA GLY A 53 -0.71 -15.01 7.21
C GLY A 53 0.03 -14.32 6.07
N ILE A 54 0.87 -15.05 5.34
CA ILE A 54 1.65 -14.54 4.20
C ILE A 54 0.72 -14.04 3.09
N VAL A 55 -0.25 -14.86 2.67
CA VAL A 55 -1.23 -14.47 1.64
C VAL A 55 -1.96 -13.20 2.05
N ARG A 56 -2.37 -13.11 3.32
CA ARG A 56 -3.05 -11.92 3.83
C ARG A 56 -2.16 -10.68 3.83
N ILE A 57 -0.90 -10.81 4.23
CA ILE A 57 0.09 -9.72 4.19
C ILE A 57 0.27 -9.25 2.74
N TYR A 58 0.39 -10.17 1.78
CA TYR A 58 0.54 -9.85 0.37
C TYR A 58 -0.66 -9.03 -0.15
N LEU A 59 -1.88 -9.47 0.16
CA LEU A 59 -3.11 -8.73 -0.20
C LEU A 59 -3.16 -7.34 0.45
N LEU A 60 -2.74 -7.21 1.71
CA LEU A 60 -2.67 -5.91 2.39
C LEU A 60 -1.66 -4.98 1.72
N LYS A 61 -0.47 -5.47 1.37
CA LYS A 61 0.53 -4.70 0.62
C LYS A 61 -0.04 -4.22 -0.70
N TYR A 62 -0.64 -5.11 -1.48
CA TYR A 62 -1.28 -4.77 -2.75
C TYR A 62 -2.33 -3.67 -2.58
N LYS A 63 -3.23 -3.80 -1.59
CA LYS A 63 -4.26 -2.79 -1.31
C LYS A 63 -3.64 -1.43 -0.92
N TYR A 64 -2.55 -1.43 -0.16
CA TYR A 64 -1.86 -0.18 0.17
C TYR A 64 -1.23 0.48 -1.07
N TYR A 65 -0.61 -0.30 -1.95
CA TYR A 65 -0.09 0.21 -3.23
C TYR A 65 -1.20 0.76 -4.11
N GLN A 66 -2.32 0.05 -4.24
CA GLN A 66 -3.47 0.50 -5.01
C GLN A 66 -4.01 1.84 -4.48
N ASN A 67 -4.09 1.99 -3.15
CA ASN A 67 -4.50 3.24 -2.54
C ASN A 67 -3.52 4.39 -2.80
N GLU A 68 -2.21 4.12 -2.79
CA GLU A 68 -1.18 5.12 -3.10
C GLU A 68 -1.26 5.57 -4.57
N VAL A 69 -1.42 4.64 -5.50
CA VAL A 69 -1.62 4.95 -6.93
C VAL A 69 -2.88 5.78 -7.14
N ASN A 70 -3.99 5.39 -6.51
CA ASN A 70 -5.25 6.14 -6.61
C ASN A 70 -5.12 7.55 -6.02
N ALA A 71 -4.41 7.71 -4.90
CA ALA A 71 -4.16 9.03 -4.31
C ALA A 71 -3.34 9.92 -5.27
N LEU A 72 -2.29 9.38 -5.89
CA LEU A 72 -1.47 10.11 -6.87
C LEU A 72 -2.28 10.48 -8.12
N LEU A 73 -3.09 9.56 -8.65
CA LEU A 73 -3.97 9.85 -9.79
C LEU A 73 -4.97 10.97 -9.49
N ASN A 74 -5.51 11.01 -8.27
CA ASN A 74 -6.41 12.08 -7.86
C ASN A 74 -5.71 13.44 -7.78
N VAL A 75 -4.46 13.47 -7.29
CA VAL A 75 -3.64 14.70 -7.27
C VAL A 75 -3.35 15.19 -8.68
N LEU A 76 -3.01 14.29 -9.61
CA LEU A 76 -2.76 14.64 -11.01
C LEU A 76 -4.02 15.21 -11.68
N LYS A 77 -5.17 14.54 -11.54
CA LYS A 77 -6.45 15.03 -12.07
C LYS A 77 -6.82 16.41 -11.52
N PHE A 78 -6.57 16.64 -10.24
CA PHE A 78 -6.81 17.94 -9.62
C PHE A 78 -5.88 19.02 -10.22
N LYS A 79 -4.60 18.70 -10.42
CA LYS A 79 -3.64 19.60 -11.08
C LYS A 79 -4.07 19.95 -12.50
N ASP A 80 -4.48 18.97 -13.30
CA ASP A 80 -4.94 19.18 -14.67
C ASP A 80 -6.18 20.09 -14.71
N THR A 81 -7.10 19.90 -13.75
CA THR A 81 -8.30 20.74 -13.61
C THR A 81 -7.94 22.20 -13.28
N LEU A 82 -6.94 22.42 -12.40
CA LEU A 82 -6.46 23.77 -12.09
C LEU A 82 -5.80 24.44 -13.29
N ILE A 83 -4.99 23.71 -14.07
CA ILE A 83 -4.35 24.24 -15.28
C ILE A 83 -5.41 24.66 -16.31
N ILE A 84 -6.43 23.82 -16.55
CA ILE A 84 -7.52 24.14 -17.47
C ILE A 84 -8.30 25.38 -16.99
N LYS A 85 -8.55 25.48 -15.68
CA LYS A 85 -9.25 26.64 -15.10
C LYS A 85 -8.45 27.92 -15.25
N ASN A 86 -7.15 27.90 -14.98
CA ASN A 86 -6.28 29.07 -15.10
C ASN A 86 -6.15 29.53 -16.56
N LYS A 87 -5.99 28.59 -17.50
CA LYS A 87 -5.92 28.92 -18.93
C LYS A 87 -7.20 29.61 -19.43
N LYS A 88 -8.38 29.14 -19.01
CA LYS A 88 -9.66 29.79 -19.33
C LYS A 88 -9.78 31.21 -18.78
N ILE A 89 -9.18 31.49 -17.62
CA ILE A 89 -9.18 32.82 -17.01
C ILE A 89 -8.25 33.76 -17.79
N GLU A 90 -7.07 33.29 -18.19
CA GLU A 90 -6.14 34.04 -19.05
C GLU A 90 -6.77 34.36 -20.41
N ASP A 91 -7.39 33.38 -21.06
CA ASP A 91 -8.09 33.57 -22.33
C ASP A 91 -9.25 34.59 -22.19
N ALA A 92 -9.98 34.57 -21.07
CA ALA A 92 -11.07 35.52 -20.80
C ALA A 92 -10.56 36.94 -20.48
N GLY A 93 -9.45 37.07 -19.74
CA GLY A 93 -8.82 38.36 -19.44
C GLY A 93 -8.28 39.04 -20.71
N TYR A 94 -7.65 38.27 -21.60
CA TYR A 94 -7.15 38.75 -22.88
C TYR A 94 -8.25 39.26 -23.82
N ILE A 95 -9.45 38.69 -23.73
CA ILE A 95 -10.62 39.18 -24.48
C ILE A 95 -11.02 40.55 -23.93
N ILE A 96 -11.16 40.73 -22.61
CA ILE A 96 -11.66 41.98 -22.02
C ILE A 96 -10.71 43.16 -22.31
N GLU A 97 -9.38 42.95 -22.29
CA GLU A 97 -8.39 44.01 -22.57
C GLU A 97 -8.36 44.46 -24.03
N ASN A 98 -8.86 43.65 -24.98
CA ASN A 98 -8.88 44.01 -26.42
C ASN A 98 -10.20 44.66 -26.88
N TYR A 99 -11.16 44.87 -25.97
CA TYR A 99 -12.46 45.49 -26.27
C TYR A 99 -12.66 46.86 -25.59
N TYR A 100 -11.64 47.41 -24.92
CA TYR A 100 -11.60 48.78 -24.38
C TYR A 100 -10.46 49.57 -25.04
#